data_AF-A0A3M9Z682-F1
#
_entry.id   AF-A0A3M9Z682-F1
#
_cell.length_a   1.000
_cell.length_b   1.000
_cell.length_c   1.000
_cell.angle_alpha   90.00
_cell.angle_beta   90.00
_cell.angle_gamma   90.00
#
_symmetry.space_group_name_H-M   'P 1'
#
loop_
_entity.id
_entity.type
_entity.pdbx_description
1 polymer ?
#
loop_
_entity_poly.entity_id
_entity_poly.type
_entity_poly.pdbx_seq_one_letter_code
_entity_poly.pdbx_strand_id
1 'polypeptide(L)'
;MLELLGGLFSLLFQPSPKLQPLQATNWSPWLDPVWVKSAVAPSPDPVAQLALQQHLAALASMGLPSSNQAMWMQTGHQVLVAHQGEIPLPAASLTKVATTLAALVKWGHAHQFETVFSTNAPIQDGVLQGDLIVQGGGRSAVCVGRSDCGGQHPQSSGHPTNQGELGRHGQFCHEL
;
A
#
# COMPACT_ATOMS: atom_id res chain seq x y z
N MET A 1 11.96 -31.51 34.76
CA MET A 1 12.42 -30.18 34.32
C MET A 1 13.23 -30.32 33.04
N LEU A 2 12.65 -30.88 31.97
CA LEU A 2 13.37 -31.10 30.69
C LEU A 2 12.44 -31.31 29.48
N GLU A 3 11.25 -30.69 29.46
CA GLU A 3 10.28 -30.82 28.33
C GLU A 3 9.80 -29.45 27.82
N LEU A 4 10.47 -28.37 28.20
CA LEU A 4 10.06 -26.98 27.88
C LEU A 4 11.01 -26.26 26.91
N LEU A 5 12.03 -26.94 26.40
CA LEU A 5 13.04 -26.37 25.49
C LEU A 5 12.88 -26.82 24.02
N GLY A 6 12.04 -27.82 23.73
CA GLY A 6 11.88 -28.34 22.36
C GLY A 6 11.08 -27.42 21.44
N GLY A 7 10.06 -26.72 21.97
CA GLY A 7 9.14 -25.90 21.16
C GLY A 7 9.75 -24.57 20.67
N LEU A 8 10.75 -24.03 21.37
CA LEU A 8 11.38 -22.77 20.99
C LEU A 8 12.37 -22.92 19.82
N PHE A 9 12.92 -24.12 19.61
CA PHE A 9 13.88 -24.36 18.54
C PHE A 9 13.21 -24.46 17.16
N SER A 10 11.95 -24.92 17.11
CA SER A 10 11.18 -25.04 15.85
C SER A 10 10.72 -23.69 15.28
N LEU A 11 10.63 -22.64 16.10
CA LEU A 11 10.28 -21.29 15.63
C LEU A 11 11.48 -20.53 15.04
N LEU A 12 12.71 -20.95 15.35
CA LEU A 12 13.94 -20.32 14.85
C LEU A 12 14.48 -20.95 13.56
N PHE A 13 13.96 -22.12 13.17
CA PHE A 13 14.39 -22.89 12.01
C PHE A 13 13.26 -23.10 10.99
N GLN A 14 12.39 -22.10 10.81
CA GLN A 14 11.55 -22.10 9.62
C GLN A 14 12.44 -21.79 8.40
N PRO A 15 12.49 -22.65 7.38
CA PRO A 15 13.18 -22.33 6.14
C PRO A 15 12.55 -21.05 5.59
N SER A 16 13.36 -20.01 5.37
CA SER A 16 12.90 -18.77 4.78
C SER A 16 12.07 -19.09 3.54
N PRO A 17 10.82 -18.61 3.43
CA PRO A 17 10.05 -18.81 2.21
C PRO A 17 10.92 -18.30 1.08
N LYS A 18 11.19 -19.15 0.08
CA LYS A 18 11.96 -18.74 -1.09
C LYS A 18 11.22 -17.56 -1.69
N LEU A 19 11.78 -16.36 -1.49
CA LEU A 19 11.26 -15.13 -2.06
C LEU A 19 11.32 -15.32 -3.57
N GLN A 20 10.19 -15.66 -4.17
CA GLN A 20 10.09 -15.68 -5.62
C GLN A 20 10.31 -14.23 -6.05
N PRO A 21 11.30 -13.93 -6.91
CA PRO A 21 11.43 -12.60 -7.45
C PRO A 21 10.09 -12.23 -8.08
N LEU A 22 9.59 -11.04 -7.76
CA LEU A 22 8.39 -10.51 -8.40
C LEU A 22 8.59 -10.69 -9.91
N GLN A 23 7.73 -11.50 -10.53
CA GLN A 23 7.74 -11.69 -11.97
C GLN A 23 7.54 -10.30 -12.56
N ALA A 24 8.59 -9.75 -13.19
CA ALA A 24 8.51 -8.46 -13.84
C ALA A 24 7.42 -8.57 -14.90
N THR A 25 6.28 -7.93 -14.66
CA THR A 25 5.19 -7.84 -15.63
C THR A 25 5.79 -7.41 -16.97
N ASN A 26 5.51 -8.14 -18.05
CA ASN A 26 6.06 -7.82 -19.36
C ASN A 26 5.58 -6.40 -19.76
N TRP A 27 6.50 -5.45 -19.65
CA TRP A 27 6.27 -4.01 -19.78
C TRP A 27 6.33 -3.60 -21.26
N SER A 28 6.75 -4.48 -22.18
CA SER A 28 6.88 -4.21 -23.63
C SER A 28 5.76 -3.37 -24.24
N PRO A 29 4.46 -3.64 -24.00
CA PRO A 29 3.37 -2.88 -24.61
C PRO A 29 3.31 -1.40 -24.19
N TRP A 30 3.89 -1.03 -23.04
CA TRP A 30 3.95 0.34 -22.53
C TRP A 30 5.25 1.06 -22.94
N LEU A 31 6.23 0.35 -23.48
CA LEU A 31 7.55 0.88 -23.86
C LEU A 31 7.73 1.19 -25.33
N ASP A 32 6.82 0.69 -26.17
CA ASP A 32 6.70 1.22 -27.52
C ASP A 32 5.78 2.44 -27.41
N PRO A 33 6.39 3.58 -27.06
CA PRO A 33 6.84 4.45 -28.13
C PRO A 33 8.33 4.79 -28.00
N VAL A 34 8.89 5.28 -29.11
CA VAL A 34 10.26 5.77 -29.35
C VAL A 34 10.92 6.57 -28.21
N TRP A 35 10.18 7.00 -27.17
CA TRP A 35 10.66 7.76 -26.02
C TRP A 35 11.19 6.92 -24.82
N VAL A 36 10.95 5.60 -24.76
CA VAL A 36 11.47 4.75 -23.66
C VAL A 36 12.78 4.04 -24.01
N LYS A 37 13.12 3.95 -25.30
CA LYS A 37 14.38 3.35 -25.73
C LYS A 37 15.53 4.35 -25.57
N SER A 38 16.29 4.08 -24.52
CA SER A 38 17.64 4.56 -24.24
C SER A 38 17.74 6.02 -23.82
N ALA A 39 17.98 6.24 -22.52
CA ALA A 39 18.79 7.37 -22.10
C ALA A 39 20.11 7.30 -22.89
N VAL A 40 20.24 8.19 -23.87
CA VAL A 40 21.45 8.34 -24.66
C VAL A 40 22.51 8.90 -23.70
N ALA A 41 23.74 8.44 -23.86
CA ALA A 41 24.90 8.69 -22.99
C ALA A 41 24.84 10.03 -22.24
N PRO A 42 25.11 10.05 -20.92
CA PRO A 42 25.07 11.27 -20.13
C PRO A 42 25.97 12.32 -20.79
N SER A 43 25.38 13.43 -21.20
CA SER A 43 26.09 14.64 -21.57
C SER A 43 25.77 15.64 -20.46
N PRO A 44 26.56 15.62 -19.37
CA PRO A 44 26.25 16.41 -18.19
C PRO A 44 26.19 17.87 -18.56
N ASP A 45 25.09 18.52 -18.20
CA ASP A 45 24.92 19.95 -18.42
C ASP A 45 25.72 20.71 -17.35
N PRO A 46 26.65 21.62 -17.73
CA PRO A 46 27.48 22.34 -16.75
C PRO A 46 26.69 23.13 -15.71
N VAL A 47 25.52 23.67 -16.08
CA VAL A 47 24.65 24.41 -15.16
C VAL A 47 23.98 23.45 -14.18
N ALA A 48 23.46 22.32 -14.67
CA ALA A 48 22.89 21.26 -13.84
C ALA A 48 23.92 20.66 -12.86
N GLN A 49 25.17 20.49 -13.32
CA GLN A 49 26.27 20.00 -12.49
C GLN A 49 26.59 20.95 -11.35
N LEU A 50 26.65 22.26 -11.64
CA LEU A 50 26.89 23.29 -10.63
C LEU A 50 25.74 23.34 -9.61
N ALA A 51 24.49 23.30 -10.09
CA ALA A 51 23.32 23.28 -9.21
C ALA A 51 23.31 22.05 -8.28
N LEU A 52 23.65 20.86 -8.80
CA LEU A 52 23.79 19.66 -7.99
C LEU A 52 24.86 19.84 -6.89
N GLN A 53 26.04 20.33 -7.24
CA GLN A 53 27.14 20.52 -6.28
C GLN A 53 26.75 21.49 -5.17
N GLN A 54 26.14 22.63 -5.52
CA GLN A 54 25.64 23.61 -4.58
C GLN A 54 24.57 23.01 -3.65
N HIS A 55 23.65 22.23 -4.20
CA HIS A 55 22.61 21.56 -3.43
C HIS A 55 23.19 20.54 -2.44
N LEU A 56 24.09 19.66 -2.89
CA LEU A 56 24.73 18.66 -2.03
C LEU A 56 25.58 19.32 -0.93
N ALA A 57 26.27 20.42 -1.24
CA ALA A 57 27.02 21.18 -0.24
C ALA A 57 26.10 21.80 0.81
N ALA A 58 24.94 22.33 0.40
CA ALA A 58 23.93 22.87 1.31
C ALA A 58 23.30 21.79 2.20
N LEU A 59 23.01 20.60 1.65
CA LEU A 59 22.54 19.47 2.45
C LEU A 59 23.60 19.01 3.46
N ALA A 60 24.86 18.93 3.03
CA ALA A 60 25.97 18.54 3.89
C ALA A 60 26.18 19.52 5.05
N SER A 61 26.03 20.82 4.83
CA SER A 61 26.13 21.83 5.90
C SER A 61 25.01 21.72 6.94
N MET A 62 23.88 21.11 6.59
CA MET A 62 22.77 20.77 7.50
C MET A 62 22.93 19.40 8.17
N GLY A 63 24.05 18.70 7.96
CA GLY A 63 24.29 17.37 8.54
C GLY A 63 23.67 16.21 7.74
N LEU A 64 23.23 16.46 6.50
CA LEU A 64 22.72 15.42 5.61
C LEU A 64 23.83 15.00 4.62
N PRO A 65 24.46 13.82 4.80
CA PRO A 65 25.61 13.43 3.99
C PRO A 65 25.18 13.17 2.53
N SER A 66 25.99 13.62 1.58
CA SER A 66 25.74 13.45 0.15
C SER A 66 25.65 11.98 -0.27
N SER A 67 26.26 11.06 0.49
CA SER A 67 26.16 9.60 0.29
C SER A 67 24.75 9.05 0.48
N ASN A 68 23.87 9.74 1.19
CA ASN A 68 22.48 9.30 1.43
C ASN A 68 21.47 10.01 0.54
N GLN A 69 21.96 10.77 -0.45
CA GLN A 69 21.14 11.57 -1.35
C GLN A 69 21.31 11.05 -2.77
N ALA A 70 20.22 10.87 -3.51
CA ALA A 70 20.25 10.57 -4.94
C ALA A 70 19.50 11.65 -5.71
N MET A 71 20.05 12.04 -6.85
CA MET A 71 19.50 13.06 -7.74
C MET A 71 19.62 12.58 -9.19
N TRP A 72 18.54 12.67 -9.95
CA TRP A 72 18.51 12.39 -11.39
C TRP A 72 17.73 13.49 -12.08
N MET A 73 18.34 14.17 -13.03
CA MET A 73 17.65 15.14 -13.88
C MET A 73 17.86 14.78 -15.34
N GLN A 74 16.76 14.70 -16.08
CA GLN A 74 16.74 14.28 -17.47
C GLN A 74 15.69 15.08 -18.24
N THR A 75 16.00 15.38 -19.50
CA THR A 75 15.07 15.96 -20.47
C THR A 75 15.03 15.08 -21.71
N GLY A 76 13.85 14.58 -22.08
CA GLY A 76 13.74 13.55 -23.12
C GLY A 76 14.64 12.35 -22.82
N HIS A 77 15.61 12.09 -23.70
CA HIS A 77 16.62 11.03 -23.53
C HIS A 77 17.95 11.50 -22.95
N GLN A 78 18.12 12.80 -22.67
CA GLN A 78 19.38 13.36 -22.20
C GLN A 78 19.40 13.46 -20.68
N VAL A 79 20.29 12.71 -20.04
CA VAL A 79 20.59 12.89 -18.61
C VAL A 79 21.45 14.13 -18.44
N LEU A 80 20.90 15.13 -17.75
CA LEU A 80 21.55 16.42 -17.48
C LEU A 80 22.50 16.30 -16.29
N VAL A 81 22.12 15.54 -15.26
CA VAL A 81 22.98 15.18 -14.13
C VAL A 81 22.44 13.95 -13.43
N ALA A 82 23.34 13.13 -12.90
CA ALA A 82 23.01 12.00 -12.05
C ALA A 82 24.01 11.90 -10.89
N HIS A 83 23.49 11.79 -9.66
CA HIS A 83 24.24 11.50 -8.45
C HIS A 83 23.54 10.34 -7.76
N GLN A 84 24.21 9.19 -7.66
CA GLN A 84 23.65 7.97 -7.07
C GLN A 84 22.29 7.52 -7.65
N GLY A 85 21.97 7.90 -8.89
CA GLY A 85 20.65 7.64 -9.48
C GLY A 85 20.29 6.17 -9.68
N GLU A 86 21.29 5.29 -9.68
CA GLU A 86 21.11 3.83 -9.80
C GLU A 86 21.27 3.09 -8.47
N ILE A 87 21.60 3.81 -7.39
CA ILE A 87 21.78 3.22 -6.07
C ILE A 87 20.41 3.10 -5.38
N PRO A 88 19.99 1.91 -4.95
CA PRO A 88 18.74 1.75 -4.22
C PRO A 88 18.78 2.49 -2.88
N LEU A 89 17.85 3.44 -2.70
CA LEU A 89 17.65 4.17 -1.45
C LEU A 89 16.18 4.07 -1.00
N PRO A 90 15.88 4.23 0.31
CA PRO A 90 14.51 4.28 0.79
C PRO A 90 13.72 5.41 0.11
N ALA A 91 12.76 5.03 -0.73
CA ALA A 91 12.01 5.98 -1.55
C ALA A 91 10.84 6.64 -0.78
N ALA A 92 10.51 6.15 0.42
CA ALA A 92 9.37 6.60 1.23
C ALA A 92 8.10 6.73 0.36
N SER A 93 7.46 7.91 0.34
CA SER A 93 6.26 8.12 -0.47
C SER A 93 6.49 8.09 -1.99
N LEU A 94 7.72 8.17 -2.49
CA LEU A 94 8.00 7.98 -3.93
C LEU A 94 7.65 6.57 -4.41
N THR A 95 7.61 5.57 -3.51
CA THR A 95 7.08 4.24 -3.81
C THR A 95 5.66 4.29 -4.38
N LYS A 96 4.86 5.32 -4.04
CA LYS A 96 3.51 5.50 -4.59
C LYS A 96 3.52 5.65 -6.12
N VAL A 97 4.57 6.19 -6.73
CA VAL A 97 4.68 6.28 -8.21
C VAL A 97 4.65 4.88 -8.82
N ALA A 98 5.49 3.97 -8.30
CA ALA A 98 5.52 2.59 -8.75
C ALA A 98 4.20 1.85 -8.46
N THR A 99 3.60 2.06 -7.28
CA THR A 99 2.31 1.46 -6.93
C THR A 99 1.16 1.96 -7.82
N THR A 100 1.12 3.25 -8.13
CA THR A 100 0.12 3.84 -9.03
C THR A 100 0.28 3.29 -10.44
N LEU A 101 1.51 3.18 -10.95
CA LEU A 101 1.75 2.56 -12.26
C LEU A 101 1.27 1.10 -12.26
N ALA A 102 1.60 0.33 -11.22
CA ALA A 102 1.14 -1.05 -11.09
C ALA A 102 -0.40 -1.14 -11.05
N ALA A 103 -1.07 -0.24 -10.33
CA ALA A 103 -2.53 -0.16 -10.27
C ALA A 103 -3.14 0.19 -11.64
N LEU A 104 -2.58 1.17 -12.35
CA LEU A 104 -3.04 1.55 -13.70
C LEU A 104 -2.86 0.43 -14.71
N VAL A 105 -1.74 -0.30 -14.66
CA VAL A 105 -1.51 -1.47 -15.51
C VAL A 105 -2.49 -2.61 -15.16
N LYS A 106 -2.75 -2.82 -13.86
CA LYS A 106 -3.59 -3.92 -13.38
C LYS A 106 -5.09 -3.70 -13.66
N TRP A 107 -5.59 -2.49 -13.43
CA TRP A 107 -7.02 -2.20 -13.43
C TRP A 107 -7.45 -1.25 -14.55
N GLY A 108 -6.52 -0.50 -15.14
CA GLY A 108 -6.83 0.57 -16.07
C GLY A 108 -7.20 1.88 -15.37
N HIS A 109 -7.14 3.00 -16.10
CA HIS A 109 -7.44 4.33 -15.57
C HIS A 109 -8.94 4.55 -15.30
N ALA A 110 -9.81 3.75 -15.90
CA ALA A 110 -11.26 3.86 -15.76
C ALA A 110 -11.85 2.93 -14.68
N HIS A 111 -11.00 2.22 -13.93
CA HIS A 111 -11.47 1.30 -12.89
C HIS A 111 -12.17 2.06 -11.76
N GLN A 112 -13.32 1.53 -11.34
CA GLN A 112 -14.08 2.04 -10.20
C GLN A 112 -14.16 0.93 -9.16
N PHE A 113 -13.90 1.29 -7.90
CA PHE A 113 -14.12 0.41 -6.78
C PHE A 113 -15.57 0.52 -6.33
N GLU A 114 -16.27 -0.62 -6.29
CA GLU A 114 -17.64 -0.68 -5.79
C GLU A 114 -17.64 -0.76 -4.26
N THR A 115 -18.60 -0.09 -3.61
CA THR A 115 -18.92 -0.32 -2.20
C THR A 115 -20.40 -0.62 -2.09
N VAL A 116 -20.75 -1.83 -1.66
CA VAL A 116 -22.13 -2.29 -1.55
C VAL A 116 -22.59 -2.16 -0.10
N PHE A 117 -23.73 -1.52 0.10
CA PHE A 117 -24.41 -1.45 1.39
C PHE A 117 -25.62 -2.39 1.35
N SER A 118 -25.71 -3.30 2.29
CA SER A 118 -26.84 -4.24 2.41
C SER A 118 -27.29 -4.39 3.87
N THR A 119 -28.47 -4.95 4.07
CA THR A 119 -29.04 -5.21 5.38
C THR A 119 -29.67 -6.60 5.42
N ASN A 120 -29.63 -7.24 6.58
CA ASN A 120 -30.33 -8.51 6.86
C ASN A 120 -31.73 -8.30 7.51
N ALA A 121 -32.12 -7.05 7.79
CA ALA A 121 -33.33 -6.71 8.54
C ALA A 121 -34.10 -5.52 7.94
N PRO A 122 -35.41 -5.42 8.18
CA PRO A 122 -36.22 -4.30 7.72
C PRO A 122 -35.86 -2.99 8.44
N ILE A 123 -36.19 -1.87 7.79
CA ILE A 123 -36.14 -0.54 8.39
C ILE A 123 -37.56 -0.20 8.88
N GLN A 124 -37.72 0.06 10.17
CA GLN A 124 -38.99 0.45 10.80
C GLN A 124 -38.84 1.84 11.41
N ASP A 125 -39.73 2.77 11.06
CA ASP A 125 -39.71 4.15 11.53
C ASP A 125 -38.34 4.85 11.37
N GLY A 126 -37.63 4.55 10.27
CA GLY A 126 -36.30 5.09 9.99
C GLY A 126 -35.15 4.43 10.76
N VAL A 127 -35.43 3.40 11.56
CA VAL A 127 -34.43 2.64 12.33
C VAL A 127 -34.27 1.25 11.74
N LEU A 128 -33.03 0.89 11.39
CA LEU A 128 -32.67 -0.45 10.96
C LEU A 128 -32.79 -1.44 12.13
N GLN A 129 -33.55 -2.52 11.95
CA GLN A 129 -33.82 -3.52 12.98
C GLN A 129 -32.84 -4.71 12.95
N GLY A 130 -31.58 -4.45 12.58
CA GLY A 130 -30.54 -5.46 12.42
C GLY A 130 -29.23 -4.86 11.90
N ASP A 131 -28.48 -5.62 11.13
CA ASP A 131 -27.11 -5.26 10.76
C ASP A 131 -27.04 -4.50 9.45
N LEU A 132 -26.25 -3.42 9.43
CA LEU A 132 -25.78 -2.81 8.20
C LEU A 132 -24.48 -3.50 7.78
N ILE A 133 -24.48 -4.07 6.59
CA ILE A 133 -23.35 -4.77 5.99
C ILE A 133 -22.73 -3.85 4.94
N VAL A 134 -21.42 -3.60 5.04
CA VAL A 134 -20.67 -2.79 4.07
C VAL A 134 -19.63 -3.68 3.38
N GLN A 135 -19.69 -3.82 2.06
CA GLN A 135 -18.75 -4.64 1.29
C GLN A 135 -17.91 -3.75 0.38
N GLY A 136 -16.61 -3.66 0.64
CA GLY A 136 -15.68 -2.93 -0.22
C GLY A 136 -15.12 -3.81 -1.35
N GLY A 137 -15.10 -3.29 -2.57
CA GLY A 137 -14.67 -3.95 -3.82
C GLY A 137 -13.19 -4.35 -3.90
N GLY A 138 -12.46 -4.28 -2.79
CA GLY A 138 -11.12 -4.82 -2.59
C GLY A 138 -11.11 -5.82 -1.45
N ARG A 139 -11.85 -6.93 -1.57
CA ARG A 139 -11.92 -8.07 -0.61
C ARG A 139 -11.85 -7.69 0.88
N SER A 140 -12.76 -6.84 1.35
CA SER A 140 -13.08 -6.77 2.79
C SER A 140 -14.53 -6.34 2.97
N ALA A 141 -15.33 -7.24 3.53
CA ALA A 141 -16.62 -6.88 4.11
C ALA A 141 -16.37 -6.35 5.53
N VAL A 142 -16.91 -5.18 5.83
CA VAL A 142 -16.93 -4.58 7.17
C VAL A 142 -18.39 -4.58 7.63
N CYS A 143 -18.71 -5.40 8.64
CA CYS A 143 -19.99 -5.30 9.34
C CYS A 143 -19.97 -3.98 10.16
N VAL A 144 -20.96 -3.08 10.01
CA VAL A 144 -21.10 -1.85 10.80
C VAL A 144 -22.43 -1.92 11.56
N GLY A 145 -22.43 -2.54 12.74
CA GLY A 145 -23.61 -2.77 13.57
C GLY A 145 -23.22 -3.56 14.82
N ARG A 146 -24.04 -3.51 15.87
CA ARG A 146 -23.79 -4.24 17.12
C ARG A 146 -24.45 -5.63 17.03
N SER A 147 -23.71 -6.63 17.52
CA SER A 147 -23.98 -8.08 17.63
C SER A 147 -23.78 -8.93 16.36
N ASP A 148 -22.62 -9.58 16.32
CA ASP A 148 -22.40 -10.94 15.83
C ASP A 148 -22.77 -11.25 14.38
N CYS A 149 -21.78 -11.16 13.49
CA CYS A 149 -21.86 -11.81 12.17
C CYS A 149 -21.83 -13.35 12.40
N GLY A 150 -23.01 -13.95 12.57
CA GLY A 150 -23.28 -15.39 12.42
C GLY A 150 -23.10 -16.28 13.66
N GLY A 151 -24.17 -16.45 14.45
CA GLY A 151 -24.28 -17.55 15.42
C GLY A 151 -25.72 -17.68 15.94
N GLN A 152 -26.43 -18.75 15.57
CA GLN A 152 -27.75 -19.06 16.13
C GLN A 152 -27.62 -19.32 17.64
N HIS A 153 -28.19 -18.45 18.47
CA HIS A 153 -28.51 -18.77 19.85
C HIS A 153 -29.85 -18.12 20.26
N PRO A 154 -30.81 -18.88 20.80
CA PRO A 154 -32.08 -18.33 21.28
C PRO A 154 -31.94 -17.78 22.71
N GLN A 155 -32.98 -17.04 23.13
CA GLN A 155 -33.26 -16.41 24.46
C GLN A 155 -32.95 -14.90 24.52
N SER A 156 -33.71 -14.02 25.18
CA SER A 156 -35.05 -14.01 25.78
C SER A 156 -35.27 -12.55 26.26
N SER A 157 -36.47 -12.00 26.07
CA SER A 157 -37.12 -10.88 26.79
C SER A 157 -36.28 -9.82 27.54
N GLY A 158 -36.37 -8.54 27.12
CA GLY A 158 -36.06 -7.36 27.96
C GLY A 158 -35.97 -6.03 27.19
N HIS A 159 -36.61 -4.98 27.69
CA HIS A 159 -36.87 -3.65 27.10
C HIS A 159 -35.63 -2.80 26.70
N PRO A 160 -35.78 -1.78 25.82
CA PRO A 160 -34.67 -1.02 25.24
C PRO A 160 -34.28 0.19 26.11
N THR A 161 -33.00 0.56 26.10
CA THR A 161 -32.57 1.92 26.44
C THR A 161 -31.45 2.32 25.49
N ASN A 162 -31.78 3.22 24.58
CA ASN A 162 -30.86 3.86 23.65
C ASN A 162 -30.05 4.94 24.37
N GLN A 163 -28.72 4.77 24.43
CA GLN A 163 -27.74 5.86 24.30
C GLN A 163 -26.49 5.31 23.63
N GLY A 164 -26.36 5.53 22.31
CA GLY A 164 -25.23 5.09 21.51
C GLY A 164 -24.13 6.15 21.47
N GLU A 165 -23.04 5.90 22.19
CA GLU A 165 -21.78 6.63 22.04
C GLU A 165 -20.97 6.01 20.88
N LEU A 166 -20.42 6.86 20.00
CA LEU A 166 -19.76 6.47 18.75
C LEU A 166 -18.34 5.94 19.01
N GLY A 167 -18.22 4.70 19.50
CA GLY A 167 -16.95 4.00 19.66
C GLY A 167 -16.47 3.38 18.34
N ARG A 168 -15.39 3.90 17.74
CA ARG A 168 -14.66 3.20 16.66
C ARG A 168 -13.94 1.98 17.24
N HIS A 169 -14.55 0.80 17.16
CA HIS A 169 -13.84 -0.47 17.23
C HIS A 169 -14.24 -1.29 15.99
N GLY A 170 -13.41 -1.21 14.95
CA GLY A 170 -13.56 -2.05 13.77
C GLY A 170 -12.87 -3.39 14.03
N GLN A 171 -13.66 -4.47 14.07
CA GLN A 171 -13.15 -5.83 14.16
C GLN A 171 -13.28 -6.48 12.79
N PHE A 172 -12.17 -6.93 12.23
CA PHE A 172 -12.12 -7.62 10.94
C PHE A 172 -12.62 -9.06 11.14
N CYS A 173 -13.75 -9.42 10.52
CA CYS A 173 -14.17 -10.81 10.41
C CYS A 173 -13.34 -11.50 9.32
N HIS A 174 -12.44 -12.38 9.74
CA HIS A 174 -11.73 -13.32 8.89
C HIS A 174 -12.51 -14.63 8.91
N GLU A 175 -13.09 -15.05 7.79
CA GLU A 175 -13.51 -16.45 7.59
C GLU A 175 -12.56 -17.10 6.57
N LEU A 176 -12.23 -18.36 6.86
CA LEU A 176 -11.29 -19.23 6.15
C LEU A 176 -11.77 -19.61 4.74
#